data_AF-A0A330MUJ8-F1
#
_entry.id   AF-A0A330MUJ8-F1
#
_cell.length_a   1.000
_cell.length_b   1.000
_cell.length_c   1.000
_cell.angle_alpha   90.00
_cell.angle_beta   90.00
_cell.angle_gamma   90.00
#
_symmetry.space_group_name_H-M   'P 1'
#
loop_
_entity.id
_entity.type
_entity.pdbx_description
1 polymer ?
#
loop_
_entity_poly.entity_id
_entity_poly.type
_entity_poly.pdbx_seq_one_letter_code
_entity_poly.pdbx_strand_id
1 'polypeptide(L)'
;MEIENNKDSKYFKAKRRVAEIKKFYSSLMFYVIFIAALAGLNYYVNELRHPWFLWAAFGWGIGIFFQAIKVFQWTPFIGKDWEDRKMKQFMEEEERNNNNPN
;
A
#
# COMPACT_ATOMS: atom_id res chain seq x y z
N MET A 1 -9.69 -34.49 1.16
CA MET A 1 -10.04 -33.18 1.75
C MET A 1 -9.05 -32.12 1.30
N GLU A 2 -8.94 -31.85 -0.01
CA GLU A 2 -7.95 -30.91 -0.59
C GLU A 2 -8.59 -29.65 -1.21
N ILE A 3 -9.91 -29.65 -1.41
CA ILE A 3 -10.61 -28.57 -2.13
C ILE A 3 -10.93 -27.35 -1.23
N GLU A 4 -11.07 -27.55 0.09
CA GLU A 4 -11.34 -26.46 1.04
C GLU A 4 -10.15 -25.48 1.15
N ASN A 5 -8.95 -26.02 1.29
CA ASN A 5 -7.73 -25.24 1.51
C ASN A 5 -7.40 -24.28 0.33
N ASN A 6 -7.69 -24.70 -0.91
CA ASN A 6 -7.45 -23.85 -2.09
C ASN A 6 -8.43 -22.65 -2.17
N LYS A 7 -9.71 -22.86 -1.79
CA LYS A 7 -10.73 -21.79 -1.81
C LYS A 7 -10.43 -20.74 -0.74
N ASP A 8 -10.02 -21.16 0.45
CA ASP A 8 -9.64 -20.24 1.53
C ASP A 8 -8.40 -19.42 1.17
N SER A 9 -7.41 -20.01 0.48
CA SER A 9 -6.22 -19.26 0.03
C SER A 9 -6.57 -18.12 -0.94
N LYS A 10 -7.49 -18.37 -1.89
CA LYS A 10 -7.92 -17.35 -2.86
C LYS A 10 -8.72 -16.26 -2.18
N TYR A 11 -9.60 -16.64 -1.25
CA TYR A 11 -10.42 -15.70 -0.49
C TYR A 11 -9.56 -14.81 0.42
N PHE A 12 -8.56 -15.39 1.09
CA PHE A 12 -7.63 -14.67 1.94
C PHE A 12 -6.74 -13.71 1.12
N LYS A 13 -6.23 -14.15 -0.04
CA LYS A 13 -5.49 -13.29 -0.97
C LYS A 13 -6.33 -12.12 -1.47
N ALA A 14 -7.60 -12.34 -1.81
CA ALA A 14 -8.51 -11.27 -2.22
C ALA A 14 -8.77 -10.27 -1.07
N LYS A 15 -9.04 -10.79 0.14
CA LYS A 15 -9.29 -9.97 1.34
C LYS A 15 -8.09 -9.10 1.71
N ARG A 16 -6.86 -9.64 1.60
CA ARG A 16 -5.62 -8.89 1.87
C ARG A 16 -5.42 -7.74 0.87
N ARG A 17 -5.70 -7.97 -0.42
CA ARG A 17 -5.68 -6.89 -1.43
C ARG A 17 -6.68 -5.78 -1.11
N VAL A 18 -7.91 -6.14 -0.75
CA VAL A 18 -8.93 -5.15 -0.38
C VAL A 18 -8.52 -4.35 0.86
N ALA A 19 -7.87 -4.98 1.84
CA ALA A 19 -7.36 -4.30 3.02
C ALA A 19 -6.24 -3.29 2.68
N GLU A 20 -5.32 -3.65 1.79
CA GLU A 20 -4.25 -2.74 1.33
C GLU A 20 -4.80 -1.56 0.54
N ILE A 21 -5.76 -1.82 -0.35
CA ILE A 21 -6.47 -0.77 -1.10
C ILE A 21 -7.19 0.17 -0.12
N LYS A 22 -7.93 -0.36 0.85
CA LYS A 22 -8.60 0.48 1.87
C LYS A 22 -7.61 1.35 2.65
N LYS A 23 -6.45 0.79 3.03
CA LYS A 23 -5.42 1.53 3.75
C LYS A 23 -4.87 2.68 2.91
N PHE A 24 -4.66 2.46 1.62
CA PHE A 24 -4.25 3.49 0.65
C PHE A 24 -5.31 4.58 0.46
N TYR A 25 -6.58 4.21 0.28
CA TYR A 25 -7.65 5.21 0.14
C TYR A 25 -7.78 6.07 1.40
N SER A 26 -7.58 5.50 2.58
CA SER A 26 -7.55 6.26 3.82
C SER A 26 -6.42 7.31 3.81
N SER A 27 -5.18 6.91 3.51
CA SER A 27 -4.06 7.88 3.43
C SER A 27 -4.24 8.92 2.33
N LEU A 28 -4.77 8.53 1.17
CA LEU A 28 -5.09 9.43 0.06
C LEU A 28 -6.19 10.43 0.44
N MET A 29 -7.24 9.99 1.14
CA MET A 29 -8.33 10.86 1.58
C MET A 29 -7.80 11.95 2.55
N PHE A 30 -7.01 11.55 3.54
CA PHE A 30 -6.35 12.49 4.44
C PHE A 30 -5.46 13.47 3.67
N TYR A 31 -4.67 12.99 2.70
CA TYR A 31 -3.85 13.85 1.83
C TYR A 31 -4.70 14.89 1.08
N VAL A 32 -5.77 14.47 0.40
CA VAL A 32 -6.65 15.38 -0.36
C VAL A 32 -7.26 16.44 0.56
N ILE A 33 -7.77 16.05 1.73
CA ILE A 33 -8.33 16.99 2.72
C ILE A 33 -7.26 17.97 3.19
N PHE A 34 -6.05 17.50 3.48
CA PHE A 34 -4.95 18.33 3.97
C PHE A 34 -4.51 19.34 2.92
N ILE A 35 -4.36 18.91 1.66
CA ILE A 35 -4.02 19.80 0.54
C ILE A 35 -5.14 20.81 0.26
N ALA A 36 -6.42 20.39 0.31
CA ALA A 36 -7.54 21.30 0.15
C ALA A 36 -7.59 22.36 1.26
N ALA A 37 -7.35 21.96 2.51
CA ALA A 37 -7.25 22.89 3.63
C ALA A 37 -6.09 23.88 3.46
N LEU A 38 -4.91 23.40 3.03
CA LEU A 38 -3.75 24.25 2.73
C LEU A 38 -4.00 25.21 1.57
N ALA A 39 -4.68 24.76 0.52
CA ALA A 39 -5.06 25.60 -0.61
C ALA A 39 -6.05 26.70 -0.19
N GLY A 40 -7.06 26.35 0.62
CA GLY A 40 -8.00 27.33 1.20
C GLY A 40 -7.31 28.33 2.11
N LEU A 41 -6.37 27.88 2.96
CA LEU A 41 -5.56 28.76 3.81
C LEU A 41 -4.66 29.68 2.97
N ASN A 42 -4.03 29.17 1.92
CA ASN A 42 -3.18 29.96 1.04
C ASN A 42 -3.98 31.05 0.32
N TYR A 43 -5.19 30.72 -0.13
CA TYR A 43 -6.13 31.68 -0.74
C TYR A 43 -6.50 32.79 0.26
N TYR A 44 -6.85 32.43 1.49
CA TYR A 44 -7.24 33.40 2.52
C TYR A 44 -6.09 34.30 3.00
N VAL A 45 -4.87 33.76 3.11
CA VAL A 45 -3.74 34.48 3.69
C VAL A 45 -3.00 35.37 2.67
N ASN A 46 -2.84 34.92 1.43
CA ASN A 46 -1.92 35.56 0.47
C ASN A 46 -2.50 35.71 -0.94
N GLU A 47 -3.80 35.47 -1.17
CA GLU A 47 -4.43 35.53 -2.50
C GLU A 47 -3.65 34.76 -3.59
N LEU A 48 -3.04 33.61 -3.25
CA LEU A 48 -2.22 32.79 -4.16
C LEU A 48 -0.90 33.43 -4.64
N ARG A 49 -0.48 34.56 -4.09
CA ARG A 49 0.76 35.25 -4.49
C ARG A 49 2.04 34.44 -4.20
N HIS A 50 1.99 33.57 -3.20
CA HIS A 50 3.03 32.58 -2.91
C HIS A 50 2.41 31.20 -2.67
N PRO A 51 2.29 30.34 -3.69
CA PRO A 51 1.63 29.04 -3.59
C PRO A 51 2.56 28.00 -2.95
N TRP A 52 3.00 28.25 -1.73
CA TRP A 52 3.88 27.36 -0.96
C TRP A 52 3.24 25.98 -0.72
N PHE A 53 1.91 25.90 -0.74
CA PHE A 53 1.17 24.63 -0.64
C PHE A 53 1.55 23.65 -1.76
N LEU A 54 2.02 24.13 -2.93
CA LEU A 54 2.49 23.27 -4.02
C LEU A 54 3.75 22.49 -3.62
N TRP A 55 4.66 23.11 -2.86
CA TRP A 55 5.84 22.42 -2.34
C TRP A 55 5.47 21.35 -1.32
N ALA A 56 4.51 21.65 -0.43
CA ALA A 56 3.96 20.66 0.49
C ALA A 56 3.23 19.53 -0.26
N ALA A 57 2.45 19.87 -1.29
CA ALA A 57 1.73 18.94 -2.15
C ALA A 57 2.68 18.01 -2.90
N PHE A 58 3.77 18.54 -3.45
CA PHE A 58 4.79 17.76 -4.16
C PHE A 58 5.51 16.81 -3.22
N GLY A 59 5.98 17.29 -2.07
CA GLY A 59 6.70 16.47 -1.09
C GLY A 59 5.85 15.30 -0.58
N TRP A 60 4.61 15.58 -0.15
CA TRP A 60 3.70 14.51 0.31
C TRP A 60 3.14 13.67 -0.84
N GLY A 61 2.93 14.27 -2.01
CA GLY A 61 2.41 13.59 -3.20
C GLY A 61 3.33 12.48 -3.69
N ILE A 62 4.65 12.66 -3.58
CA ILE A 62 5.63 11.62 -3.93
C ILE A 62 5.48 10.38 -3.02
N GLY A 63 5.29 10.58 -1.71
CA GLY A 63 5.07 9.47 -0.77
C GLY A 63 3.79 8.68 -1.09
N ILE A 64 2.70 9.39 -1.41
CA ILE A 64 1.43 8.77 -1.82
C ILE A 64 1.57 8.07 -3.18
N PHE A 65 2.33 8.63 -4.13
CA PHE A 65 2.60 8.02 -5.42
C PHE A 65 3.35 6.68 -5.29
N PHE A 66 4.35 6.60 -4.42
CA PHE A 66 5.02 5.33 -4.10
C PHE A 66 4.08 4.32 -3.43
N GLN A 67 3.21 4.77 -2.52
CA GLN A 67 2.17 3.90 -1.94
C GLN A 67 1.20 3.39 -3.01
N ALA A 68 0.80 4.24 -3.96
CA ALA A 68 -0.07 3.87 -5.07
C ALA A 68 0.58 2.80 -5.94
N ILE A 69 1.85 2.99 -6.35
CA ILE A 69 2.59 1.99 -7.14
C ILE A 69 2.62 0.63 -6.42
N LYS A 70 2.86 0.64 -5.11
CA LYS A 70 2.88 -0.58 -4.28
C LYS A 70 1.53 -1.28 -4.22
N VAL A 71 0.45 -0.53 -4.01
CA VAL A 71 -0.92 -1.06 -3.85
C VAL A 71 -1.50 -1.55 -5.18
N PHE A 72 -1.28 -0.80 -6.26
CA PHE A 72 -1.71 -1.18 -7.60
C PHE A 72 -0.78 -2.22 -8.25
N GLN A 73 0.32 -2.60 -7.56
CA GLN A 73 1.33 -3.53 -8.06
C GLN A 73 1.75 -3.19 -9.50
N TRP A 74 1.94 -1.89 -9.77
CA TRP A 74 2.14 -1.39 -11.13
C TRP A 74 3.52 -1.76 -11.70
N THR A 75 4.34 -2.53 -10.98
CA THR A 75 5.54 -3.17 -11.51
C THR A 75 5.17 -4.53 -12.13
N PRO A 76 5.05 -4.64 -13.47
CA PRO A 76 4.75 -5.92 -14.12
C PRO A 76 5.91 -6.92 -13.94
N PHE A 77 7.10 -6.44 -13.56
CA PHE A 77 8.35 -7.20 -13.59
C PHE A 77 8.93 -7.60 -12.21
N ILE A 78 8.43 -7.09 -11.08
CA ILE A 78 9.15 -7.25 -9.78
C ILE A 78 8.33 -7.90 -8.65
N GLY A 79 7.01 -7.72 -8.55
CA GLY A 79 6.36 -7.89 -7.24
C GLY A 79 5.90 -9.31 -6.89
N LYS A 80 5.16 -9.97 -7.78
CA LYS A 80 4.25 -11.03 -7.34
C LYS A 80 4.92 -12.40 -7.18
N ASP A 81 5.70 -12.80 -8.18
CA ASP A 81 6.41 -14.09 -8.16
C ASP A 81 7.57 -14.10 -7.17
N TRP A 82 8.23 -12.96 -6.93
CA TRP A 82 9.29 -12.90 -5.94
C TRP A 82 8.73 -12.90 -4.51
N GLU A 83 7.67 -12.14 -4.21
CA GLU A 83 7.04 -12.16 -2.88
C GLU A 83 6.40 -13.51 -2.56
N ASP A 84 5.63 -14.12 -3.48
CA ASP A 84 5.04 -15.45 -3.24
C ASP A 84 6.14 -16.52 -3.08
N ARG A 85 7.25 -16.44 -3.83
CA ARG A 85 8.40 -17.35 -3.64
C ARG A 85 9.09 -17.16 -2.30
N LYS A 86 9.33 -15.92 -1.87
CA LYS A 86 9.97 -15.65 -0.58
C LYS A 86 9.09 -16.02 0.60
N MET A 87 7.78 -15.79 0.50
CA MET A 87 6.82 -16.21 1.52
C MET A 87 6.78 -17.73 1.64
N LYS A 88 6.79 -18.46 0.51
CA LYS A 88 6.83 -19.93 0.50
C LYS A 88 8.12 -20.47 1.11
N GLN A 89 9.26 -19.85 0.79
CA GLN A 89 10.55 -20.18 1.42
C GLN A 89 10.50 -19.99 2.94
N PHE A 90 9.98 -18.86 3.43
CA PHE A 90 9.88 -18.61 4.87
C PHE A 90 8.98 -19.63 5.59
N MET A 91 7.83 -19.99 5.02
CA MET A 91 6.95 -21.01 5.62
C MET A 91 7.60 -22.40 5.62
N GLU A 92 8.25 -22.80 4.52
CA GLU A 92 8.96 -24.08 4.42
C GLU A 92 10.15 -24.16 5.40
N GLU A 93 10.81 -23.03 5.66
CA GLU A 93 11.93 -22.93 6.60
C GLU A 93 11.45 -22.97 8.07
N GLU A 94 10.31 -22.34 8.40
CA GLU A 94 9.66 -22.51 9.70
C GLU A 94 9.18 -23.96 9.93
N GLU A 95 8.54 -24.59 8.94
CA GLU A 95 8.09 -25.98 9.05
C GLU A 95 9.25 -26.96 9.20
N ARG A 96 10.38 -26.73 8.51
CA ARG A 96 11.60 -27.53 8.69
C ARG A 96 12.22 -27.35 10.08
N ASN A 97 12.24 -26.13 10.60
CA ASN A 97 12.84 -25.85 11.89
C ASN A 97 11.98 -26.37 13.06
N ASN A 98 10.65 -26.35 12.92
CA ASN A 98 9.71 -26.83 13.93
C ASN A 98 9.57 -28.38 13.95
N ASN A 99 9.87 -29.06 12.83
CA ASN A 99 9.89 -30.52 12.74
C ASN A 99 11.23 -31.16 13.17
N ASN A 100 12.16 -30.38 13.71
CA ASN A 100 13.37 -30.89 14.35
C ASN A 100 13.18 -30.90 15.88
N PRO A 101 12.66 -32.00 16.48
CA PRO A 101 12.62 -32.12 17.93
C PRO A 101 14.05 -32.37 18.41
N ASN A 102 14.71 -31.31 18.88
CA ASN A 102 15.90 -31.45 19.72
C ASN A 102 15.46 -31.81 21.14
#